data_AF-A0A4U5UCW4-F1
#
_entry.id   AF-A0A4U5UCW4-F1
#
_cell.length_a   1.000
_cell.length_b   1.000
_cell.length_c   1.000
_cell.angle_alpha   90.00
_cell.angle_beta   90.00
_cell.angle_gamma   90.00
#
_symmetry.space_group_name_H-M   'P 1'
#
loop_
_entity.id
_entity.type
_entity.pdbx_description
1 polymer ?
#
loop_
_entity_poly.entity_id
_entity_poly.type
_entity_poly.pdbx_seq_one_letter_code
_entity_poly.pdbx_strand_id
1 'polypeptide(L)'
;MQVEKSSPGLVWRLLMVNTLSCGLEACMAAGTVYIPPLLLQAGMEERYMTMVLAVGPVLGLIFIPMIGSASDSRQGRFGRRRPFIWMLGLGVLLSLQVIPQAWRLAALMSPHPPHWLEAALQAGAVCLMDFCGQACLTLLLALLSDLFPVEEENRKAFSVNSLMISLGGCLGFFLPAVDWSQVPIATYLGGQEAFVYALLTFLFLSCVLTTAFIPEKTRTGGGGKKTSPLKSVNSRCFPHLFLPRPQCFLVTLSRCASACMSVLPRAYRACKRVPAVIWRLFVAETCSWMALTSIMLFFADFIGEGLYQGVPSAEPHSQERKHYDEGRVYVWPVWVSSCSVWCQCCARC
;
A
#
# COMPACT_ATOMS: atom_id res chain seq x y z
N MET A 1 -27.64 -10.03 -28.42
CA MET A 1 -26.73 -10.36 -27.30
C MET A 1 -25.61 -11.24 -27.84
N GLN A 2 -24.55 -10.64 -28.36
CA GLN A 2 -23.31 -11.35 -28.66
C GLN A 2 -22.48 -11.30 -27.37
N VAL A 3 -22.37 -12.43 -26.68
CA VAL A 3 -21.42 -12.60 -25.58
C VAL A 3 -20.04 -12.55 -26.23
N GLU A 4 -19.42 -11.37 -26.23
CA GLU A 4 -18.06 -11.19 -26.72
C GLU A 4 -17.15 -12.09 -25.89
N LYS A 5 -16.64 -13.13 -26.56
CA LYS A 5 -15.88 -14.22 -25.96
C LYS A 5 -14.54 -13.64 -25.52
N SER A 6 -14.50 -13.12 -24.29
CA SER A 6 -13.30 -12.51 -23.70
C SER A 6 -12.13 -13.49 -23.84
N SER A 7 -11.06 -13.08 -24.54
CA SER A 7 -9.93 -13.97 -24.78
C SER A 7 -9.37 -14.48 -23.45
N PRO A 8 -8.99 -15.77 -23.32
CA PRO A 8 -8.53 -16.33 -22.05
C PRO A 8 -7.33 -15.58 -21.46
N GLY A 9 -6.54 -14.90 -22.30
CA GLY A 9 -5.44 -14.05 -21.85
C GLY A 9 -5.86 -12.72 -21.21
N LEU A 10 -7.04 -12.18 -21.55
CA LEU A 10 -7.56 -10.93 -20.99
C LEU A 10 -8.12 -11.15 -19.58
N VAL A 11 -8.89 -12.23 -19.38
CA VAL A 11 -9.40 -12.63 -18.07
C VAL A 11 -8.25 -12.92 -17.10
N TRP A 12 -7.20 -13.61 -17.57
CA TRP A 12 -6.02 -13.87 -16.76
C TRP A 12 -5.31 -12.58 -16.32
N ARG A 13 -5.16 -11.60 -17.23
CA ARG A 13 -4.60 -10.29 -16.89
C ARG A 13 -5.44 -9.53 -15.86
N LEU A 14 -6.76 -9.56 -15.99
CA LEU A 14 -7.68 -8.95 -15.03
C LEU A 14 -7.48 -9.54 -13.64
N LEU A 15 -7.51 -10.87 -13.55
CA LEU A 15 -7.36 -11.59 -12.28
C LEU A 15 -6.05 -11.26 -11.58
N MET A 16 -4.95 -11.13 -12.33
CA MET A 16 -3.63 -10.91 -11.75
C MET A 16 -3.45 -9.49 -11.21
N VAL A 17 -3.92 -8.47 -11.94
CA VAL A 17 -3.91 -7.08 -11.43
C VAL A 17 -4.79 -6.99 -10.17
N ASN A 18 -5.96 -7.62 -10.19
CA ASN A 18 -6.88 -7.60 -9.04
C ASN A 18 -6.36 -8.41 -7.85
N THR A 19 -5.58 -9.47 -8.07
CA THR A 19 -4.93 -10.25 -7.00
C THR A 19 -3.88 -9.41 -6.28
N LEU A 20 -3.14 -8.56 -7.02
CA LEU A 20 -2.20 -7.62 -6.40
C LEU A 20 -2.92 -6.52 -5.63
N SER A 21 -4.02 -5.96 -6.14
CA SER A 21 -4.87 -5.03 -5.39
C SER A 21 -5.42 -5.65 -4.09
N CYS A 22 -5.87 -6.90 -4.15
CA CYS A 22 -6.35 -7.65 -2.98
C CYS A 22 -5.26 -7.83 -1.91
N GLY A 23 -4.07 -8.33 -2.31
CA GLY A 23 -2.97 -8.52 -1.37
C GLY A 23 -2.45 -7.21 -0.77
N LEU A 24 -2.44 -6.13 -1.56
CA LEU A 24 -2.09 -4.80 -1.08
C LEU A 24 -3.06 -4.30 -0.02
N GLU A 25 -4.37 -4.38 -0.30
CA GLU A 25 -5.40 -3.95 0.65
C GLU A 25 -5.37 -4.80 1.93
N ALA A 26 -5.11 -6.11 1.84
CA ALA A 26 -4.96 -6.96 3.01
C ALA A 26 -3.81 -6.48 3.94
N CYS A 27 -2.69 -6.05 3.36
CA CYS A 27 -1.57 -5.51 4.12
C CYS A 27 -1.91 -4.17 4.77
N MET A 28 -2.57 -3.27 4.03
CA MET A 28 -2.99 -1.96 4.53
C MET A 28 -4.00 -2.11 5.67
N ALA A 29 -5.04 -2.93 5.47
CA ALA A 29 -6.07 -3.22 6.45
C ALA A 29 -5.49 -3.80 7.75
N ALA A 30 -4.64 -4.84 7.66
CA ALA A 30 -3.98 -5.38 8.84
C ALA A 30 -3.08 -4.34 9.54
N GLY A 31 -2.41 -3.48 8.76
CA GLY A 31 -1.63 -2.35 9.26
C GLY A 31 -2.47 -1.39 10.11
N THR A 32 -3.69 -1.05 9.70
CA THR A 32 -4.54 -0.13 10.48
C THR A 32 -4.89 -0.66 11.87
N VAL A 33 -4.91 -1.97 12.07
CA VAL A 33 -5.21 -2.60 13.37
C VAL A 33 -3.96 -2.70 14.25
N TYR A 34 -2.83 -3.07 13.67
CA TYR A 34 -1.60 -3.34 14.43
C TYR A 34 -0.69 -2.13 14.62
N ILE A 35 -0.71 -1.14 13.72
CA ILE A 35 0.20 0.00 13.81
C ILE A 35 -0.04 0.85 15.07
N PRO A 36 -1.27 1.29 15.41
CA PRO A 36 -1.50 2.08 16.61
C PRO A 36 -0.94 1.44 17.90
N PRO A 37 -1.28 0.18 18.24
CA PRO A 37 -0.79 -0.45 19.47
C PRO A 37 0.73 -0.70 19.44
N LEU A 38 1.31 -1.00 18.27
CA LEU A 38 2.76 -1.12 18.12
C LEU A 38 3.46 0.22 18.41
N LEU A 39 2.92 1.34 17.93
CA LEU A 39 3.50 2.67 18.17
C LEU A 39 3.43 3.06 19.65
N LEU A 40 2.31 2.75 20.32
CA LEU A 40 2.17 2.97 21.76
C LEU A 40 3.16 2.10 22.56
N GLN A 41 3.34 0.83 22.18
CA GLN A 41 4.34 -0.06 22.80
C GLN A 41 5.78 0.44 22.62
N ALA A 42 6.09 1.10 21.51
CA ALA A 42 7.38 1.74 21.29
C ALA A 42 7.61 3.00 22.16
N GLY A 43 6.65 3.35 23.03
CA GLY A 43 6.71 4.49 23.94
C GLY A 43 6.28 5.82 23.31
N MET A 44 5.62 5.78 22.14
CA MET A 44 5.04 6.99 21.56
C MET A 44 3.76 7.38 22.29
N GLU A 45 3.66 8.67 22.61
CA GLU A 45 2.42 9.24 23.12
C GLU A 45 1.36 9.30 22.01
N GLU A 46 0.08 9.16 22.38
CA GLU A 46 -1.07 9.10 21.46
C GLU A 46 -1.12 10.29 20.48
N ARG A 47 -0.73 11.48 20.95
CA ARG A 47 -0.63 12.70 20.12
C ARG A 47 0.38 12.58 18.97
N TYR A 48 1.49 11.86 19.16
CA TYR A 48 2.50 11.69 18.11
C TYR A 48 2.14 10.54 17.17
N MET A 49 1.46 9.51 17.67
CA MET A 49 0.93 8.40 16.86
C MET A 49 0.00 8.93 15.75
N THR A 50 -0.98 9.74 16.12
CA THR A 50 -1.93 10.32 15.15
C THR A 50 -1.25 11.25 14.14
N MET A 51 -0.21 11.98 14.55
CA MET A 51 0.61 12.76 13.61
C MET A 51 1.35 11.87 12.61
N VAL A 52 1.96 10.77 13.05
CA VAL A 52 2.65 9.81 12.17
C VAL A 52 1.69 9.20 11.15
N LEU A 53 0.50 8.79 11.60
CA LEU A 53 -0.53 8.25 10.70
C LEU A 53 -1.04 9.29 9.68
N ALA A 54 -1.04 10.57 10.03
CA ALA A 54 -1.43 11.65 9.11
C ALA A 54 -0.36 11.96 8.04
N VAL A 55 0.92 11.65 8.30
CA VAL A 55 2.02 11.93 7.37
C VAL A 55 1.87 11.14 6.06
N GLY A 56 1.48 9.87 6.13
CA GLY A 56 1.30 9.01 4.94
C GLY A 56 0.37 9.62 3.88
N PRO A 57 -0.89 9.94 4.21
CA PRO A 57 -1.82 10.61 3.30
C PRO A 57 -1.32 11.96 2.79
N VAL A 58 -0.68 12.78 3.62
CA VAL A 58 -0.12 14.08 3.20
C VAL A 58 0.99 13.90 2.16
N LEU A 59 1.89 12.94 2.39
CA LEU A 59 2.90 12.57 1.39
C LEU A 59 2.24 12.00 0.12
N GLY A 60 1.19 11.21 0.27
CA GLY A 60 0.39 10.70 -0.83
C GLY A 60 -0.14 11.81 -1.74
N LEU A 61 -0.77 12.84 -1.17
CA LEU A 61 -1.32 13.98 -1.92
C LEU A 61 -0.27 14.71 -2.77
N ILE A 62 0.96 14.83 -2.27
CA ILE A 62 2.04 15.56 -2.96
C ILE A 62 2.72 14.68 -4.01
N PHE A 63 3.07 13.44 -3.65
CA PHE A 63 3.95 12.60 -4.45
C PHE A 63 3.21 11.65 -5.39
N ILE A 64 1.97 11.24 -5.11
CA ILE A 64 1.21 10.33 -5.99
C ILE A 64 1.00 10.95 -7.38
N PRO A 65 0.60 12.22 -7.55
CA PRO A 65 0.47 12.85 -8.87
C PRO A 65 1.81 12.89 -9.62
N MET A 66 2.91 13.11 -8.89
CA MET A 66 4.25 13.12 -9.48
C MET A 66 4.64 11.73 -9.99
N ILE A 67 4.43 10.70 -9.16
CA ILE A 67 4.70 9.30 -9.52
C ILE A 67 3.84 8.90 -10.73
N GLY A 68 2.57 9.29 -10.78
CA GLY A 68 1.70 9.04 -11.93
C GLY A 68 2.26 9.64 -13.24
N SER A 69 2.63 10.92 -13.22
CA SER A 69 3.21 11.58 -14.40
C SER A 69 4.58 11.01 -14.81
N ALA A 70 5.42 10.66 -13.83
CA ALA A 70 6.72 10.05 -14.07
C ALA A 70 6.57 8.65 -14.66
N SER A 71 5.61 7.88 -14.14
CA SER A 71 5.20 6.57 -14.66
C SER A 71 4.78 6.65 -16.12
N ASP A 72 4.05 7.70 -16.53
CA ASP A 72 3.58 7.84 -17.90
C ASP A 72 4.69 8.17 -18.92
N SER A 73 5.82 8.71 -18.47
CA SER A 73 6.92 9.13 -19.35
C SER A 73 7.90 8.02 -19.74
N ARG A 74 7.96 6.92 -18.98
CA ARG A 74 8.95 5.84 -19.18
C ARG A 74 8.40 4.80 -20.15
N GLN A 75 9.09 4.61 -21.27
CA GLN A 75 8.85 3.48 -22.18
C GLN A 75 10.04 2.52 -22.09
N GLY A 76 9.78 1.31 -21.61
CA GLY A 76 10.79 0.26 -21.45
C GLY A 76 10.23 -1.12 -21.75
N ARG A 77 11.10 -2.14 -21.72
CA ARG A 77 10.73 -3.55 -22.00
C ARG A 77 9.74 -4.16 -21.00
N PHE A 78 9.62 -3.58 -19.80
CA PHE A 78 8.72 -4.02 -18.73
C PHE A 78 7.41 -3.24 -18.70
N GLY A 79 7.06 -2.51 -19.78
CA GLY A 79 5.89 -1.65 -19.82
C GLY A 79 6.10 -0.31 -19.10
N ARG A 80 5.06 0.55 -19.17
CA ARG A 80 5.09 1.94 -18.70
C ARG A 80 4.99 2.06 -17.17
N ARG A 81 3.98 1.43 -16.57
CA ARG A 81 3.62 1.58 -15.14
C ARG A 81 4.18 0.49 -14.22
N ARG A 82 4.38 -0.74 -14.72
CA ARG A 82 4.81 -1.91 -13.93
C ARG A 82 6.12 -1.73 -13.14
N PRO A 83 7.20 -1.11 -13.66
CA PRO A 83 8.42 -0.98 -12.87
C PRO A 83 8.23 -0.07 -11.65
N PHE A 84 7.32 0.91 -11.72
CA PHE A 84 6.97 1.72 -10.54
C PHE A 84 6.14 0.91 -9.54
N ILE A 85 5.21 0.09 -10.01
CA ILE A 85 4.43 -0.84 -9.16
C ILE A 85 5.36 -1.81 -8.42
N TRP A 86 6.35 -2.40 -9.08
CA TRP A 86 7.30 -3.31 -8.43
C TRP A 86 8.22 -2.61 -7.42
N MET A 87 8.67 -1.38 -7.74
CA MET A 87 9.45 -0.58 -6.80
C MET A 87 8.65 -0.21 -5.54
N LEU A 88 7.39 0.19 -5.70
CA LEU A 88 6.51 0.51 -4.59
C LEU A 88 6.11 -0.75 -3.80
N GLY A 89 5.84 -1.85 -4.49
CA GLY A 89 5.61 -3.16 -3.85
C GLY A 89 6.82 -3.64 -3.05
N LEU A 90 8.04 -3.44 -3.53
CA LEU A 90 9.24 -3.69 -2.73
C LEU A 90 9.28 -2.80 -1.48
N GLY A 91 8.86 -1.54 -1.58
CA GLY A 91 8.70 -0.64 -0.43
C GLY A 91 7.74 -1.21 0.62
N VAL A 92 6.57 -1.70 0.21
CA VAL A 92 5.60 -2.36 1.12
C VAL A 92 6.18 -3.64 1.74
N LEU A 93 6.89 -4.47 0.95
CA LEU A 93 7.54 -5.67 1.48
C LEU A 93 8.60 -5.34 2.54
N LEU A 94 9.40 -4.30 2.30
CA LEU A 94 10.41 -3.84 3.25
C LEU A 94 9.76 -3.30 4.52
N SER A 95 8.70 -2.50 4.42
CA SER A 95 8.02 -1.97 5.60
C SER A 95 7.37 -3.07 6.44
N LEU A 96 6.75 -4.08 5.82
CA LEU A 96 6.17 -5.22 6.53
C LEU A 96 7.21 -6.03 7.34
N GLN A 97 8.47 -6.01 6.93
CA GLN A 97 9.56 -6.65 7.67
C GLN A 97 10.14 -5.75 8.76
N VAL A 98 10.25 -4.45 8.49
CA VAL A 98 10.84 -3.48 9.43
C VAL A 98 9.92 -3.21 10.61
N ILE A 99 8.60 -3.10 10.41
CA ILE A 99 7.62 -2.79 11.46
C ILE A 99 7.73 -3.76 12.66
N PRO A 100 7.62 -5.09 12.51
CA PRO A 100 7.71 -6.02 13.65
C PRO A 100 9.13 -6.20 14.20
N GLN A 101 10.17 -5.76 13.47
CA GLN A 101 11.58 -5.96 13.82
C GLN A 101 12.31 -4.66 14.17
N ALA A 102 11.58 -3.57 14.47
CA ALA A 102 12.15 -2.26 14.72
C ALA A 102 13.21 -2.29 15.84
N TRP A 103 12.93 -2.99 16.94
CA TRP A 103 13.86 -3.16 18.06
C TRP A 103 15.18 -3.86 17.65
N ARG A 104 15.10 -4.91 16.81
CA ARG A 104 16.29 -5.66 16.35
C ARG A 104 17.16 -4.80 15.44
N LEU A 105 16.53 -4.03 14.58
CA LEU A 105 17.21 -3.11 13.67
C LEU A 105 17.84 -1.94 14.43
N ALA A 106 17.17 -1.40 15.46
CA ALA A 106 17.74 -0.37 16.33
C ALA A 106 18.97 -0.89 17.10
N ALA A 107 18.89 -2.11 17.64
CA ALA A 107 20.01 -2.76 18.34
C ALA A 107 21.22 -3.03 17.43
N LEU A 108 20.99 -3.30 16.14
CA LEU A 108 22.06 -3.46 15.16
C LEU A 108 22.78 -2.14 14.84
N MET A 109 22.07 -1.01 14.94
CA MET A 109 22.63 0.33 14.68
C MET A 109 23.38 0.91 15.87
N SER A 110 22.93 0.64 17.10
CA SER A 110 23.57 1.10 18.33
C SER A 110 23.50 0.03 19.42
N PRO A 111 24.63 -0.34 20.08
CA PRO A 111 24.65 -1.31 21.19
C PRO A 111 23.76 -0.91 22.38
N HIS A 112 23.56 0.40 22.58
CA HIS A 112 22.58 0.96 23.49
C HIS A 112 21.64 1.86 22.67
N PRO A 113 20.57 1.28 22.08
CA PRO A 113 19.65 2.07 21.28
C PRO A 113 18.84 2.98 22.21
N PRO A 114 18.84 4.31 21.96
CA PRO A 114 17.94 5.17 22.70
C PRO A 114 16.49 4.93 22.22
N HIS A 115 15.52 5.02 23.13
CA HIS A 115 14.10 4.74 22.82
C HIS A 115 13.55 5.53 21.61
N TRP A 116 14.03 6.76 21.39
CA TRP A 116 13.59 7.57 20.24
C TRP A 116 14.04 6.98 18.89
N LEU A 117 15.12 6.20 18.84
CA LEU A 117 15.62 5.60 17.60
C LEU A 117 14.69 4.47 17.13
N GLU A 118 14.25 3.63 18.06
CA GLU A 118 13.28 2.57 17.79
C GLU A 118 11.94 3.16 17.33
N ALA A 119 11.42 4.14 18.08
CA ALA A 119 10.20 4.85 17.71
C ALA A 119 10.32 5.53 16.34
N ALA A 120 11.45 6.18 16.04
CA ALA A 120 11.68 6.83 14.74
C ALA A 120 11.76 5.83 13.58
N LEU A 121 12.40 4.68 13.79
CA LEU A 121 12.50 3.62 12.78
C LEU A 121 11.13 3.02 12.48
N GLN A 122 10.35 2.75 13.54
CA GLN A 122 9.00 2.21 13.42
C GLN A 122 8.06 3.22 12.74
N ALA A 123 8.05 4.48 13.18
CA ALA A 123 7.28 5.55 12.55
C ALA A 123 7.67 5.74 11.08
N GLY A 124 8.97 5.68 10.76
CA GLY A 124 9.47 5.75 9.38
C GLY A 124 8.96 4.59 8.51
N ALA A 125 8.93 3.37 9.05
CA ALA A 125 8.44 2.19 8.34
C ALA A 125 6.92 2.24 8.10
N VAL A 126 6.15 2.74 9.07
CA VAL A 126 4.70 3.00 8.94
C VAL A 126 4.45 4.03 7.83
N CYS A 127 5.12 5.18 7.88
CA CYS A 127 5.01 6.21 6.85
C CYS A 127 5.36 5.68 5.44
N LEU A 128 6.40 4.84 5.35
CA LEU A 128 6.80 4.21 4.09
C LEU A 128 5.74 3.22 3.59
N MET A 129 5.18 2.39 4.48
CA MET A 129 4.12 1.44 4.14
C MET A 129 2.91 2.17 3.58
N ASP A 130 2.42 3.18 4.30
CA ASP A 130 1.22 3.95 3.93
C ASP A 130 1.42 4.64 2.58
N PHE A 131 2.55 5.33 2.43
CA PHE A 131 2.89 6.01 1.19
C PHE A 131 2.99 5.05 0.00
N CYS A 132 3.74 3.96 0.15
CA CYS A 132 3.92 2.98 -0.92
C CYS A 132 2.61 2.25 -1.23
N GLY A 133 1.79 1.96 -0.21
CA GLY A 133 0.46 1.37 -0.36
C GLY A 133 -0.46 2.22 -1.21
N GLN A 134 -0.65 3.48 -0.82
CA GLN A 134 -1.52 4.42 -1.55
C GLN A 134 -1.03 4.68 -2.98
N ALA A 135 0.29 4.87 -3.16
CA ALA A 135 0.86 5.09 -4.48
C ALA A 135 0.73 3.84 -5.37
N CYS A 136 0.92 2.64 -4.83
CA CYS A 136 0.78 1.39 -5.56
C CYS A 136 -0.67 1.16 -5.98
N LEU A 137 -1.63 1.34 -5.08
CA LEU A 137 -3.06 1.21 -5.36
C LEU A 137 -3.49 2.17 -6.49
N THR A 138 -3.04 3.43 -6.42
CA THR A 138 -3.35 4.42 -7.47
C THR A 138 -2.81 4.02 -8.84
N LEU A 139 -1.57 3.50 -8.90
CA LEU A 139 -1.00 3.01 -10.16
C LEU A 139 -1.65 1.73 -10.67
N LEU A 140 -2.14 0.86 -9.78
CA LEU A 140 -2.90 -0.34 -10.14
C LEU A 140 -4.24 0.03 -10.78
N LEU A 141 -4.97 0.98 -10.21
CA LEU A 141 -6.22 1.49 -10.78
C LEU A 141 -6.01 2.18 -12.14
N ALA A 142 -4.93 2.95 -12.27
CA ALA A 142 -4.56 3.56 -13.55
C ALA A 142 -4.16 2.50 -14.59
N LEU A 143 -3.46 1.44 -14.18
CA LEU A 143 -3.12 0.31 -15.04
C LEU A 143 -4.35 -0.48 -15.45
N LEU A 144 -5.32 -0.68 -14.55
CA LEU A 144 -6.58 -1.35 -14.84
C LEU A 144 -7.34 -0.61 -15.95
N SER A 145 -7.47 0.71 -15.84
CA SER A 145 -8.10 1.54 -16.87
C SER A 145 -7.35 1.49 -18.21
N ASP A 146 -6.01 1.48 -18.19
CA ASP A 146 -5.20 1.34 -19.40
C ASP A 146 -5.35 -0.03 -20.08
N LEU A 147 -5.67 -1.09 -19.33
CA LEU A 147 -5.87 -2.46 -19.84
C LEU A 147 -7.24 -2.66 -20.48
N PHE A 148 -8.25 -1.93 -20.02
CA PHE A 148 -9.65 -2.02 -20.46
C PHE A 148 -10.15 -0.67 -20.99
N PRO A 149 -9.75 -0.25 -22.20
CA PRO A 149 -10.15 1.04 -22.76
C PRO A 149 -11.63 1.10 -23.16
N VAL A 150 -12.28 -0.06 -23.35
CA VAL A 150 -13.70 -0.15 -23.71
C VAL A 150 -14.54 0.07 -22.46
N GLU A 151 -15.43 1.06 -22.47
CA GLU A 151 -16.18 1.53 -21.29
C GLU A 151 -16.96 0.41 -20.57
N GLU A 152 -17.62 -0.48 -21.33
CA GLU A 152 -18.39 -1.59 -20.75
C GLU A 152 -17.48 -2.65 -20.08
N GLU A 153 -16.33 -2.97 -20.68
CA GLU A 153 -15.34 -3.87 -20.09
C GLU A 153 -14.64 -3.22 -18.90
N ASN A 154 -14.37 -1.92 -18.98
CA ASN A 154 -13.74 -1.14 -17.92
C ASN A 154 -14.62 -1.14 -16.67
N ARG A 155 -15.92 -0.88 -16.83
CA ARG A 155 -16.88 -0.93 -15.72
C ARG A 155 -16.91 -2.30 -15.05
N LYS A 156 -16.93 -3.38 -15.83
CA LYS A 156 -16.83 -4.76 -15.31
C LYS A 156 -15.50 -4.99 -14.58
N ALA A 157 -14.38 -4.51 -15.13
CA ALA A 157 -13.06 -4.63 -14.53
C ALA A 157 -12.95 -3.88 -13.19
N PHE A 158 -13.45 -2.65 -13.10
CA PHE A 158 -13.50 -1.87 -11.87
C PHE A 158 -14.43 -2.49 -10.82
N SER A 159 -15.55 -3.09 -11.22
CA SER A 159 -16.42 -3.84 -10.31
C SER A 159 -15.69 -5.05 -9.71
N VAL A 160 -15.00 -5.85 -10.53
CA VAL A 160 -14.20 -6.99 -10.04
C VAL A 160 -13.04 -6.52 -9.14
N ASN A 161 -12.38 -5.43 -9.50
CA ASN A 161 -11.32 -4.86 -8.67
C ASN A 161 -11.84 -4.40 -7.31
N SER A 162 -13.00 -3.72 -7.27
CA SER A 162 -13.64 -3.29 -6.03
C SER A 162 -13.98 -4.47 -5.11
N LEU A 163 -14.55 -5.54 -5.68
CA LEU A 163 -14.80 -6.79 -4.95
C LEU A 163 -13.51 -7.40 -4.38
N MET A 164 -12.42 -7.38 -5.14
CA MET A 164 -11.13 -7.93 -4.69
C MET A 164 -10.44 -7.06 -3.64
N ILE A 165 -10.57 -5.73 -3.72
CA ILE A 165 -10.12 -4.83 -2.65
C ILE A 165 -10.92 -5.12 -1.38
N SER A 166 -12.25 -5.22 -1.46
CA SER A 166 -13.07 -5.57 -0.29
C SER A 166 -12.72 -6.94 0.28
N LEU A 167 -12.45 -7.95 -0.55
CA LEU A 167 -11.96 -9.25 -0.09
C LEU A 167 -10.61 -9.13 0.62
N GLY A 168 -9.69 -8.34 0.07
CA GLY A 168 -8.38 -8.07 0.66
C GLY A 168 -8.49 -7.41 2.02
N GLY A 169 -9.26 -6.34 2.13
CA GLY A 169 -9.49 -5.66 3.40
C GLY A 169 -10.17 -6.58 4.43
N CYS A 170 -11.13 -7.40 3.99
CA CYS A 170 -11.66 -8.49 4.81
C CYS A 170 -10.54 -9.43 5.30
N LEU A 171 -9.71 -9.99 4.41
CA LEU A 171 -8.63 -10.85 4.88
C LEU A 171 -7.67 -10.12 5.85
N GLY A 172 -7.40 -8.85 5.62
CA GLY A 172 -6.52 -8.01 6.44
C GLY A 172 -7.02 -7.78 7.87
N PHE A 173 -8.30 -7.45 8.08
CA PHE A 173 -8.83 -7.28 9.45
C PHE A 173 -9.18 -8.62 10.14
N PHE A 174 -9.40 -9.70 9.38
CA PHE A 174 -9.62 -11.02 9.95
C PHE A 174 -8.35 -11.61 10.57
N LEU A 175 -7.17 -11.35 9.99
CA LEU A 175 -5.91 -11.87 10.51
C LEU A 175 -5.61 -11.45 11.96
N PRO A 176 -5.77 -10.17 12.36
CA PRO A 176 -5.67 -9.74 13.75
C PRO A 176 -6.74 -10.31 14.68
N ALA A 177 -7.91 -10.66 14.15
CA ALA A 177 -9.03 -11.19 14.93
C ALA A 177 -8.80 -12.63 15.43
N VAL A 178 -7.89 -13.36 14.78
CA VAL A 178 -7.54 -14.73 15.15
C VAL A 178 -6.42 -14.73 16.17
N ASP A 179 -6.61 -15.47 17.27
CA ASP A 179 -5.56 -15.69 18.27
C ASP A 179 -4.49 -16.66 17.74
N TRP A 180 -3.31 -16.13 17.41
CA TRP A 180 -2.16 -16.93 16.95
C TRP A 180 -1.19 -17.30 18.09
N SER A 181 -1.51 -16.97 19.34
CA SER A 181 -0.64 -17.22 20.50
C SER A 181 -0.35 -18.71 20.72
N GLN A 182 -1.27 -19.58 20.32
CA GLN A 182 -1.16 -21.03 20.49
C GLN A 182 -0.27 -21.71 19.42
N VAL A 183 0.14 -20.99 18.38
CA VAL A 183 0.96 -21.54 17.32
C VAL A 183 2.44 -21.46 17.73
N PRO A 184 3.18 -22.58 17.82
CA PRO A 184 4.57 -22.58 18.30
C PRO A 184 5.53 -21.76 17.42
N ILE A 185 5.18 -21.55 16.15
CA ILE A 185 5.93 -20.71 15.21
C ILE A 185 5.84 -19.23 15.59
N ALA A 186 4.73 -18.79 16.19
CA ALA A 186 4.56 -17.40 16.62
C ALA A 186 5.53 -17.03 17.75
N THR A 187 5.79 -17.96 18.68
CA THR A 187 6.77 -17.76 19.76
C THR A 187 8.20 -17.64 19.21
N TYR A 188 8.54 -18.42 18.17
CA TYR A 188 9.87 -18.35 17.54
C TYR A 188 10.10 -17.03 16.79
N LEU A 189 9.06 -16.48 16.16
CA LEU A 189 9.15 -15.23 15.39
C LEU A 189 9.20 -13.96 16.25
N GLY A 190 8.94 -14.06 17.57
CA GLY A 190 8.94 -12.92 18.48
C GLY A 190 7.56 -12.36 18.79
N GLY A 191 6.49 -13.16 18.64
CA GLY A 191 5.13 -12.80 19.05
C GLY A 191 4.09 -13.00 17.95
N GLN A 192 2.82 -12.81 18.33
CA GLN A 192 1.67 -12.91 17.43
C GLN A 192 1.75 -11.89 16.28
N GLU A 193 2.19 -10.67 16.59
CA GLU A 193 2.32 -9.56 15.63
C GLU A 193 3.34 -9.90 14.54
N ALA A 194 4.56 -10.33 14.92
CA ALA A 194 5.60 -10.73 13.98
C ALA A 194 5.16 -11.90 13.07
N PHE A 195 4.37 -12.85 13.61
CA PHE A 195 3.81 -13.95 12.83
C PHE A 195 2.82 -13.46 11.76
N VAL A 196 1.89 -12.57 12.13
CA VAL A 196 0.90 -12.03 11.17
C VAL A 196 1.59 -11.19 10.09
N TYR A 197 2.56 -10.34 10.45
CA TYR A 197 3.33 -9.58 9.46
C TYR A 197 4.16 -10.47 8.53
N ALA A 198 4.70 -11.60 9.03
CA ALA A 198 5.36 -12.59 8.19
C ALA A 198 4.38 -13.25 7.20
N LEU A 199 3.19 -13.65 7.67
CA LEU A 199 2.14 -14.22 6.81
C LEU A 199 1.71 -13.24 5.71
N LEU A 200 1.49 -11.97 6.07
CA LEU A 200 1.18 -10.89 5.14
C LEU A 200 2.29 -10.68 4.12
N THR A 201 3.55 -10.76 4.56
CA THR A 201 4.71 -10.66 3.66
C THR A 201 4.71 -11.80 2.64
N PHE A 202 4.47 -13.04 3.06
CA PHE A 202 4.37 -14.17 2.13
C PHE A 202 3.20 -14.02 1.16
N LEU A 203 2.04 -13.60 1.66
CA LEU A 203 0.86 -13.34 0.85
C LEU A 203 1.16 -12.27 -0.21
N PHE A 204 1.66 -11.10 0.19
CA PHE A 204 1.94 -10.02 -0.72
C PHE A 204 3.10 -10.32 -1.68
N LEU A 205 4.14 -11.01 -1.21
CA LEU A 205 5.23 -11.49 -2.07
C LEU A 205 4.68 -12.42 -3.16
N SER A 206 3.75 -13.32 -2.83
CA SER A 206 3.11 -14.18 -3.83
C SER A 206 2.31 -13.37 -4.87
N CYS A 207 1.61 -12.30 -4.45
CA CYS A 207 0.90 -11.38 -5.35
C CYS A 207 1.86 -10.61 -6.27
N VAL A 208 3.00 -10.15 -5.75
CA VAL A 208 4.01 -9.45 -6.55
C VAL A 208 4.68 -10.41 -7.53
N LEU A 209 5.05 -11.62 -7.08
CA LEU A 209 5.68 -12.64 -7.92
C LEU A 209 4.74 -13.09 -9.04
N THR A 210 3.46 -13.38 -8.73
CA THR A 210 2.47 -13.73 -9.75
C THR A 210 2.37 -12.63 -10.80
N THR A 211 2.39 -11.35 -10.41
CA THR A 211 2.42 -10.21 -11.35
C THR A 211 3.72 -10.15 -12.16
N ALA A 212 4.86 -10.50 -11.57
CA ALA A 212 6.17 -10.47 -12.21
C ALA A 212 6.40 -11.61 -13.22
N PHE A 213 5.87 -12.80 -12.95
CA PHE A 213 6.04 -13.99 -13.78
C PHE A 213 5.18 -14.00 -15.06
N ILE A 214 4.42 -12.95 -15.36
CA ILE A 214 3.65 -12.85 -16.60
C ILE A 214 4.51 -12.19 -17.70
N PRO A 215 5.10 -12.95 -18.63
CA PRO A 215 5.69 -12.36 -19.81
C PRO A 215 4.59 -11.64 -20.61
N GLU A 216 4.77 -10.33 -20.83
CA GLU A 216 3.97 -9.61 -21.80
C GLU A 216 4.24 -10.22 -23.18
N LYS A 217 3.28 -10.97 -23.74
CA LYS A 217 3.31 -11.29 -25.17
C LYS A 217 3.29 -9.97 -25.93
N THR A 218 4.38 -9.69 -26.62
CA THR A 218 4.52 -8.56 -27.53
C THR A 218 3.32 -8.57 -28.47
N ARG A 219 2.51 -7.52 -28.48
CA ARG A 219 1.60 -7.27 -29.61
C ARG A 219 2.50 -7.06 -30.83
N THR A 220 2.80 -8.13 -31.57
CA THR A 220 3.23 -8.03 -32.97
C THR A 220 2.03 -7.50 -33.75
N GLY A 221 1.92 -6.16 -33.78
CA GLY A 221 1.05 -5.48 -34.72
C GLY A 221 1.60 -5.71 -36.13
N GLY A 222 0.84 -6.42 -36.95
CA GLY A 222 0.99 -6.37 -38.40
C GLY A 222 0.58 -4.98 -38.92
N GLY A 223 1.29 -4.51 -39.94
CA GLY A 223 0.95 -3.31 -40.72
C GLY A 223 1.98 -2.19 -40.59
N GLY A 224 2.96 -2.17 -41.48
CA GLY A 224 4.12 -1.27 -41.40
C GLY A 224 3.91 0.15 -41.91
N LYS A 225 4.86 1.02 -41.54
CA LYS A 225 5.54 1.99 -42.42
C LYS A 225 6.88 2.37 -41.78
N LYS A 226 7.93 2.33 -42.62
CA LYS A 226 9.34 2.57 -42.31
C LYS A 226 9.62 4.05 -41.99
N THR A 227 10.50 4.32 -41.03
CA THR A 227 11.53 5.38 -41.10
C THR A 227 12.77 5.03 -40.25
N SER A 228 13.89 4.87 -40.96
CA SER A 228 15.34 5.04 -40.66
C SER A 228 15.96 4.94 -39.24
N PRO A 229 17.26 4.56 -39.17
CA PRO A 229 17.87 3.93 -38.00
C PRO A 229 18.44 4.97 -37.03
N LEU A 230 18.01 4.94 -35.76
CA LEU A 230 18.68 5.68 -34.69
C LEU A 230 19.69 4.78 -33.97
N LYS A 231 20.96 5.07 -34.27
CA LYS A 231 22.21 4.72 -33.60
C LYS A 231 22.10 3.91 -32.30
N SER A 232 22.69 2.72 -32.37
CA SER A 232 23.31 1.96 -31.28
C SER A 232 23.83 2.86 -30.15
N VAL A 233 23.09 2.94 -29.04
CA VAL A 233 23.64 3.37 -27.75
C VAL A 233 24.12 2.11 -27.04
N ASN A 234 25.42 2.12 -26.81
CA ASN A 234 26.25 1.02 -26.36
C ASN A 234 25.72 0.38 -25.07
N SER A 235 25.59 -0.94 -25.12
CA SER A 235 25.26 -1.83 -24.01
C SER A 235 26.39 -1.81 -22.98
N ARG A 236 26.17 -1.14 -21.85
CA ARG A 236 26.81 -1.47 -20.58
C ARG A 236 25.84 -1.16 -19.44
N CYS A 237 24.97 -2.13 -19.16
CA CYS A 237 24.35 -2.25 -17.85
C CYS A 237 24.26 -3.74 -17.54
N PHE A 238 25.38 -4.28 -17.03
CA PHE A 238 25.39 -5.60 -16.41
C PHE A 238 24.58 -5.53 -15.10
N PRO A 239 23.82 -6.58 -14.76
CA PRO A 239 23.10 -6.66 -13.51
C PRO A 239 24.08 -7.07 -12.41
N HIS A 240 24.38 -6.16 -11.48
CA HIS A 240 24.98 -6.54 -10.20
C HIS A 240 24.01 -6.19 -9.07
N LEU A 241 23.51 -7.28 -8.50
CA LEU A 241 22.81 -7.41 -7.24
C LEU A 241 23.60 -6.76 -6.08
N PHE A 242 22.85 -6.17 -5.14
CA PHE A 242 23.19 -5.92 -3.73
C PHE A 242 24.41 -5.03 -3.37
N LEU A 243 24.13 -3.73 -3.25
CA LEU A 243 24.45 -2.80 -2.14
C LEU A 243 24.62 -1.37 -2.72
N PRO A 244 23.76 -0.39 -2.39
CA PRO A 244 23.99 0.97 -2.84
C PRO A 244 25.08 1.62 -1.97
N ARG A 245 26.16 2.08 -2.61
CA ARG A 245 27.09 3.04 -1.99
C ARG A 245 26.32 4.29 -1.56
N PRO A 246 26.60 4.90 -0.38
CA PRO A 246 25.88 6.08 0.13
C PRO A 246 25.94 7.30 -0.82
N GLN A 247 26.99 7.39 -1.64
CA GLN A 247 27.13 8.43 -2.67
C GLN A 247 26.09 8.30 -3.81
N CYS A 248 25.66 7.09 -4.14
CA CYS A 248 24.63 6.87 -5.18
C CYS A 248 23.23 7.23 -4.66
N PHE A 249 22.98 7.07 -3.37
CA PHE A 249 21.72 7.44 -2.72
C PHE A 249 21.53 8.97 -2.75
N LEU A 250 22.56 9.74 -2.40
CA LEU A 250 22.53 11.21 -2.48
C LEU A 250 22.32 11.75 -3.90
N VAL A 251 22.92 11.13 -4.91
CA VAL A 251 22.72 11.51 -6.32
C VAL A 251 21.33 11.12 -6.82
N THR A 252 20.76 10.02 -6.32
CA THR A 252 19.40 9.61 -6.65
C THR A 252 18.38 10.52 -5.96
N LEU A 253 18.64 10.90 -4.70
CA LEU A 253 17.83 11.84 -3.93
C LEU A 253 17.84 13.24 -4.57
N SER A 254 19.01 13.72 -5.03
CA SER A 254 19.12 15.02 -5.71
C SER A 254 18.44 15.04 -7.08
N ARG A 255 18.48 13.94 -7.82
CA ARG A 255 17.73 13.78 -9.08
C ARG A 255 16.23 13.68 -8.85
N CYS A 256 15.78 12.97 -7.80
CA CYS A 256 14.38 12.94 -7.40
C CYS A 256 13.90 14.30 -6.92
N ALA A 257 14.70 15.04 -6.14
CA ALA A 257 14.38 16.39 -5.70
C ALA A 257 14.30 17.37 -6.87
N SER A 258 15.22 17.28 -7.83
CA SER A 258 15.20 18.08 -9.06
C SER A 258 14.00 17.75 -9.95
N ALA A 259 13.64 16.47 -10.08
CA ALA A 259 12.43 16.04 -10.78
C ALA A 259 11.16 16.54 -10.07
N CYS A 260 11.08 16.42 -8.75
CA CYS A 260 10.00 16.91 -7.89
C CYS A 260 9.82 18.43 -8.07
N MET A 261 10.92 19.19 -7.99
CA MET A 261 10.97 20.64 -8.24
C MET A 261 10.48 21.04 -9.64
N SER A 262 10.68 20.20 -10.65
CA SER A 262 10.23 20.47 -12.04
C SER A 262 8.74 20.15 -12.27
N VAL A 263 8.18 19.23 -11.50
CA VAL A 263 6.78 18.77 -11.61
C VAL A 263 5.86 19.61 -10.73
N LEU A 264 6.32 20.07 -9.57
CA LEU A 264 5.56 20.92 -8.64
C LEU A 264 4.92 22.16 -9.31
N PRO A 265 5.62 22.96 -10.14
CA PRO A 265 5.02 24.10 -10.83
C PRO A 265 4.06 23.70 -11.97
N ARG A 266 4.11 22.46 -12.46
CA ARG A 266 3.13 21.92 -13.42
C ARG A 266 1.88 21.43 -12.70
N ALA A 267 2.04 20.73 -11.59
CA ALA A 267 0.93 20.30 -10.72
C ALA A 267 0.17 21.51 -10.16
N TYR A 268 0.88 22.53 -9.68
CA TYR A 268 0.27 23.78 -9.20
C TYR A 268 -0.54 24.50 -10.30
N ARG A 269 0.01 24.58 -11.53
CA ARG A 269 -0.71 25.15 -12.68
C ARG A 269 -1.92 24.33 -13.08
N ALA A 270 -1.83 23.00 -13.00
CA ALA A 270 -2.97 22.12 -13.24
C ALA A 270 -4.06 22.36 -12.19
N CYS A 271 -3.73 22.37 -10.89
CA CYS A 271 -4.64 22.69 -9.79
C CYS A 271 -5.36 24.03 -9.97
N LYS A 272 -4.65 25.07 -10.44
CA LYS A 272 -5.26 26.38 -10.73
C LYS A 272 -6.22 26.39 -11.92
N ARG A 273 -6.13 25.42 -12.83
CA ARG A 273 -7.03 25.30 -14.00
C ARG A 273 -8.22 24.35 -13.76
N VAL A 274 -8.26 23.67 -12.61
CA VAL A 274 -9.34 22.74 -12.30
C VAL A 274 -10.66 23.51 -12.11
N PRO A 275 -11.75 23.15 -12.80
CA PRO A 275 -13.06 23.79 -12.64
C PRO A 275 -13.58 23.63 -11.21
N ALA A 276 -14.37 24.61 -10.75
CA ALA A 276 -14.87 24.67 -9.37
C ALA A 276 -15.65 23.41 -8.93
N VAL A 277 -16.29 22.71 -9.87
CA VAL A 277 -17.03 21.46 -9.60
C VAL A 277 -16.09 20.35 -9.13
N ILE A 278 -14.93 20.18 -9.77
CA ILE A 278 -13.94 19.16 -9.38
C ILE A 278 -13.31 19.53 -8.04
N TRP A 279 -13.10 20.81 -7.76
CA TRP A 279 -12.63 21.26 -6.45
C TRP A 279 -13.62 20.94 -5.32
N ARG A 280 -14.92 21.12 -5.55
CA ARG A 280 -15.96 20.73 -4.57
C ARG A 280 -15.96 19.23 -4.31
N LEU A 281 -15.82 18.41 -5.36
CA LEU A 281 -15.69 16.96 -5.23
C LEU A 281 -14.43 16.57 -4.45
N PHE A 282 -13.29 17.20 -4.73
CA PHE A 282 -12.04 16.96 -4.01
C PHE A 282 -12.18 17.26 -2.51
N VAL A 283 -12.78 18.40 -2.15
CA VAL A 283 -13.01 18.77 -0.75
C VAL A 283 -13.98 17.79 -0.08
N ALA A 284 -15.09 17.45 -0.74
CA ALA A 284 -16.06 16.49 -0.21
C ALA A 284 -15.43 15.11 0.03
N GLU A 285 -14.65 14.61 -0.92
CA GLU A 285 -13.94 13.34 -0.82
C GLU A 285 -12.92 13.38 0.32
N THR A 286 -12.11 14.44 0.39
CA THR A 286 -11.10 14.61 1.46
C THR A 286 -11.76 14.65 2.84
N CYS A 287 -12.84 15.42 3.00
CA CYS A 287 -13.57 15.47 4.28
C CYS A 287 -14.21 14.13 4.64
N SER A 288 -14.75 13.41 3.66
CA SER A 288 -15.35 12.09 3.88
C SER A 288 -14.30 11.06 4.31
N TRP A 289 -13.14 11.06 3.64
CA TRP A 289 -12.03 10.17 3.97
C TRP A 289 -11.43 10.48 5.35
N MET A 290 -11.27 11.77 5.69
CA MET A 290 -10.82 12.21 7.00
C MET A 290 -11.80 11.80 8.11
N ALA A 291 -13.10 11.97 7.89
CA ALA A 291 -14.13 11.54 8.84
C ALA A 291 -14.12 10.01 9.03
N LEU A 292 -14.07 9.25 7.93
CA LEU A 292 -14.04 7.79 7.97
C LEU A 292 -12.78 7.27 8.69
N THR A 293 -11.61 7.81 8.37
CA THR A 293 -10.33 7.42 8.99
C THR A 293 -10.32 7.74 10.48
N SER A 294 -10.83 8.92 10.86
CA SER A 294 -10.92 9.30 12.28
C SER A 294 -11.83 8.33 13.05
N ILE A 295 -12.98 7.99 12.50
CA ILE A 295 -13.87 6.99 13.11
C ILE A 295 -13.15 5.65 13.22
N MET A 296 -12.51 5.15 12.16
CA MET A 296 -11.87 3.83 12.19
C MET A 296 -10.71 3.74 13.17
N LEU A 297 -9.88 4.78 13.27
CA LEU A 297 -8.75 4.81 14.21
C LEU A 297 -9.24 4.83 15.66
N PHE A 298 -10.11 5.78 16.01
CA PHE A 298 -10.55 5.94 17.40
C PHE A 298 -11.59 4.91 17.83
N PHE A 299 -12.35 4.32 16.92
CA PHE A 299 -13.36 3.33 17.27
C PHE A 299 -12.72 2.05 17.83
N ALA A 300 -11.60 1.60 17.25
CA ALA A 300 -10.89 0.42 17.74
C ALA A 300 -10.35 0.62 19.16
N ASP A 301 -9.71 1.77 19.41
CA ASP A 301 -9.20 2.12 20.73
C ASP A 301 -10.34 2.34 21.73
N PHE A 302 -11.43 3.00 21.33
CA PHE A 302 -12.61 3.18 22.17
C PHE A 302 -13.25 1.85 22.61
N ILE A 303 -13.34 0.87 21.71
CA ILE A 303 -13.85 -0.45 22.08
C ILE A 303 -12.88 -1.16 23.03
N GLY A 304 -11.57 -1.15 22.72
CA GLY A 304 -10.54 -1.79 23.55
C GLY A 304 -10.44 -1.22 24.96
N GLU A 305 -10.36 0.10 25.09
CA GLU A 305 -10.19 0.78 26.38
C GLU A 305 -11.51 1.05 27.08
N GLY A 306 -12.49 1.64 26.38
CA GLY A 306 -13.73 2.12 26.97
C GLY A 306 -14.68 0.98 27.35
N LEU A 307 -14.88 0.02 26.45
CA LEU A 307 -15.83 -1.08 26.65
C LEU A 307 -15.19 -2.27 27.38
N TYR A 308 -13.99 -2.68 26.95
CA TYR A 308 -13.30 -3.85 27.50
C TYR A 308 -12.37 -3.52 28.68
N GLN A 309 -12.19 -2.24 29.04
CA GLN A 309 -11.31 -1.80 30.15
C GLN A 309 -9.87 -2.33 29.98
N GLY A 310 -9.44 -2.50 28.74
CA GLY A 310 -8.09 -2.94 28.41
C GLY A 310 -7.10 -1.79 28.39
N VAL A 311 -5.83 -2.08 28.63
CA VAL A 311 -4.75 -1.09 28.61
C VAL A 311 -3.78 -1.44 27.48
N PRO A 312 -3.60 -0.60 26.44
CA PRO A 312 -2.72 -0.91 25.33
C PRO A 312 -1.25 -0.99 25.76
N SER A 313 -0.83 -0.21 26.74
CA SER A 313 0.56 -0.20 27.22
C SER A 313 0.91 -1.32 28.21
N ALA A 314 -0.05 -2.20 28.55
CA ALA A 314 0.19 -3.28 29.50
C ALA A 314 1.03 -4.42 28.88
N GLU A 315 1.73 -5.18 29.73
CA GLU A 315 2.63 -6.25 29.27
C GLU A 315 1.91 -7.28 28.37
N PRO A 316 2.58 -7.86 27.35
CA PRO A 316 1.99 -8.76 26.32
C PRO A 316 1.27 -10.02 26.83
N HIS A 317 1.29 -10.29 28.13
CA HIS A 317 0.64 -11.45 28.76
C HIS A 317 -0.26 -11.08 29.96
N SER A 318 -0.39 -9.78 30.26
CA SER A 318 -1.28 -9.28 31.30
C SER A 318 -2.75 -9.47 30.90
N GLN A 319 -3.65 -9.56 31.89
CA GLN A 319 -5.10 -9.62 31.60
C GLN A 319 -5.60 -8.34 30.94
N GLU A 320 -5.05 -7.18 31.30
CA GLU A 320 -5.42 -5.88 30.75
C GLU A 320 -5.10 -5.79 29.25
N ARG A 321 -3.95 -6.34 28.81
CA ARG A 321 -3.61 -6.38 27.38
C ARG A 321 -4.52 -7.33 26.60
N LYS A 322 -4.89 -8.47 27.18
CA LYS A 322 -5.83 -9.42 26.56
C LYS A 322 -7.21 -8.81 26.34
N HIS A 323 -7.74 -8.09 27.33
CA HIS A 323 -9.03 -7.40 27.19
C HIS A 323 -8.98 -6.34 26.08
N TYR A 324 -7.88 -5.59 25.98
CA TYR A 324 -7.69 -4.63 24.88
C TYR A 324 -7.66 -5.33 23.52
N ASP A 325 -6.89 -6.42 23.41
CA ASP A 325 -6.78 -7.21 22.19
C ASP A 325 -8.14 -7.82 21.77
N GLU A 326 -8.94 -8.31 22.72
CA GLU A 326 -10.31 -8.81 22.51
C GLU A 326 -11.23 -7.74 21.95
N GLY A 327 -11.19 -6.52 22.49
CA GLY A 327 -12.00 -5.40 22.01
C GLY A 327 -11.75 -5.07 20.54
N ARG A 328 -10.49 -5.11 20.08
CA ARG A 328 -10.14 -4.86 18.67
C ARG A 328 -10.76 -5.86 17.70
N VAL A 329 -11.00 -7.10 18.14
CA VAL A 329 -11.63 -8.15 17.31
C VAL A 329 -13.04 -7.73 16.87
N TYR A 330 -13.77 -6.98 17.71
CA TYR A 330 -15.14 -6.56 17.43
C TYR A 330 -15.26 -5.36 16.49
N VAL A 331 -14.14 -4.82 16.00
CA VAL A 331 -14.10 -3.78 14.95
C VAL A 331 -14.35 -4.38 13.57
N TRP A 332 -14.00 -5.65 13.38
CA TRP A 332 -14.14 -6.41 12.14
C TRP A 332 -15.54 -6.27 11.46
N PRO A 333 -16.68 -6.46 12.17
CA PRO A 333 -18.01 -6.38 11.56
C PRO A 333 -18.37 -4.99 11.03
N VAL A 334 -17.87 -3.93 11.67
CA VAL A 334 -18.09 -2.54 11.23
C VAL A 334 -17.44 -2.32 9.87
N TRP A 335 -16.24 -2.88 9.67
CA TRP A 335 -15.52 -2.78 8.40
C TRP A 335 -16.15 -3.60 7.28
N VAL A 336 -16.65 -4.81 7.59
CA VAL A 336 -17.42 -5.63 6.63
C VAL A 336 -18.66 -4.88 6.11
N SER A 337 -19.32 -4.11 6.98
CA SER A 337 -20.43 -3.24 6.59
C SER A 337 -19.97 -2.11 5.64
N SER A 338 -18.86 -1.43 5.96
CA SER A 338 -18.28 -0.40 5.08
C SER A 338 -17.84 -0.95 3.72
N CYS A 339 -17.27 -2.16 3.67
CA CYS A 339 -16.94 -2.85 2.42
C CYS A 339 -18.16 -3.12 1.55
N SER A 340 -19.27 -3.51 2.17
CA SER A 340 -20.54 -3.75 1.46
C SER A 340 -21.06 -2.47 0.81
N VAL A 341 -20.94 -1.33 1.51
CA VAL A 341 -21.31 0.00 0.98
C VAL A 341 -20.37 0.42 -0.16
N TRP A 342 -19.06 0.19 -0.02
CA TRP A 342 -18.08 0.51 -1.06
C TRP A 342 -18.34 -0.28 -2.36
N CYS A 343 -18.59 -1.58 -2.24
CA CYS A 343 -18.97 -2.43 -3.37
C CYS A 343 -20.29 -1.98 -4.03
N GLN A 344 -21.29 -1.57 -3.24
CA GLN A 344 -22.57 -1.08 -3.77
C GLN A 344 -22.44 0.26 -4.50
N CYS A 345 -21.63 1.19 -4.00
CA CYS A 345 -21.33 2.45 -4.69
C CYS A 345 -20.61 2.19 -6.02
N CYS A 346 -19.61 1.30 -6.02
CA CYS A 346 -18.84 0.98 -7.21
C CYS A 346 -19.68 0.22 -8.27
N ALA A 347 -20.68 -0.56 -7.86
CA ALA A 347 -21.62 -1.21 -8.77
C ALA A 347 -22.64 -0.26 -9.42
N ARG A 348 -22.87 0.93 -8.83
CA ARG A 348 -23.82 1.93 -9.35
C ARG A 348 -23.21 2.91 -10.33
N CYS A 349 -21.91 3.19 -10.22
CA CYS A 349 -21.13 3.90 -11.25
C CYS A 349 -20.93 3.03 -12.49
#